data_AF-A0A1D9LL87-F1
#
_entry.id   AF-A0A1D9LL87-F1
#
_cell.length_a   1.000
_cell.length_b   1.000
_cell.length_c   1.000
_cell.angle_alpha   90.00
_cell.angle_beta   90.00
_cell.angle_gamma   90.00
#
_symmetry.space_group_name_H-M   'P 1'
#
loop_
_entity.id
_entity.type
_entity.pdbx_description
1 polymer ?
#
loop_
_entity_poly.entity_id
_entity_poly.type
_entity_poly.pdbx_seq_one_letter_code
_entity_poly.pdbx_strand_id
1 'polypeptide(L)'
;MAEVQYRLNAAIPLNQLLPANPGVPTALPAAFVNQPGLYIILNQNNPQENRYMGISDNLRNRFAGRQGVCFELGFAPQVLNNIYAFLGTMRYRNNGAANWTNAPGYAVPNLMIALDGQNYDLEHLFIKASQHAWPHGTITNTQKTGVLRNTGGFPIDVAISWVGPAPNQQQVRIPVGGQLA
;
A
#
# COMPACT_ATOMS: atom_id res chain seq x y z
N MET A 1 16.01 7.19 15.64
CA MET A 1 14.62 7.07 15.19
C MET A 1 14.34 5.62 14.85
N ALA A 2 13.13 5.14 15.11
CA ALA A 2 12.65 3.91 14.49
C ALA A 2 12.40 4.16 13.00
N GLU A 3 12.61 3.15 12.16
CA GLU A 3 12.44 3.27 10.71
C GLU A 3 11.52 2.18 10.17
N VAL A 4 10.65 2.57 9.25
CA VAL A 4 9.73 1.70 8.53
C VAL A 4 9.89 1.94 7.03
N GLN A 5 10.03 0.87 6.25
CA GLN A 5 10.13 0.94 4.80
C GLN A 5 9.11 0.06 4.12
N TYR A 6 8.20 0.67 3.37
CA TYR A 6 7.31 0.03 2.40
C TYR A 6 8.01 0.00 1.03
N ARG A 7 8.29 -1.20 0.53
CA ARG A 7 9.09 -1.46 -0.67
C ARG A 7 8.21 -2.13 -1.72
N LEU A 8 7.69 -1.33 -2.64
CA LEU A 8 6.75 -1.75 -3.67
C LEU A 8 7.50 -2.03 -4.99
N ASN A 9 8.01 -3.25 -5.12
CA ASN A 9 8.98 -3.59 -6.17
C ASN A 9 8.35 -4.09 -7.48
N ALA A 10 7.02 -4.19 -7.54
CA ALA A 10 6.30 -4.52 -8.76
C ALA A 10 5.28 -3.43 -9.09
N ALA A 11 5.15 -3.09 -10.37
CA ALA A 11 4.17 -2.14 -10.88
C ALA A 11 3.31 -2.84 -11.94
N ILE A 12 1.99 -2.74 -11.79
CA ILE A 12 1.05 -3.40 -12.68
C ILE A 12 0.01 -2.38 -13.14
N PRO A 13 -0.04 -2.05 -14.44
CA PRO A 13 -1.02 -1.11 -14.97
C PRO A 13 -2.43 -1.74 -14.90
N LEU A 14 -3.38 -1.01 -14.32
CA LEU A 14 -4.72 -1.53 -14.05
C LEU A 14 -5.59 -1.59 -15.30
N ASN A 15 -5.27 -0.86 -16.36
CA ASN A 15 -5.98 -0.98 -17.64
C ASN A 15 -5.85 -2.37 -18.27
N GLN A 16 -4.87 -3.18 -17.85
CA GLN A 16 -4.72 -4.58 -18.26
C GLN A 16 -5.60 -5.55 -17.46
N LEU A 17 -6.31 -5.08 -16.42
CA LEU A 17 -7.22 -5.92 -15.65
C LEU A 17 -8.55 -6.15 -16.36
N LEU A 18 -8.98 -5.24 -17.22
CA LEU A 18 -10.33 -5.29 -17.79
C LEU A 18 -10.31 -5.80 -19.23
N PRO A 19 -11.32 -6.57 -19.65
CA PRO A 19 -11.44 -6.98 -21.04
C PRO A 19 -11.68 -5.79 -21.94
N ALA A 20 -11.12 -5.86 -23.15
CA ALA A 20 -11.32 -4.84 -24.17
C ALA A 20 -12.78 -4.77 -24.65
N ASN A 21 -13.50 -5.90 -24.63
CA ASN A 21 -14.88 -6.01 -25.09
C ASN A 21 -15.71 -6.95 -24.20
N PRO A 22 -17.05 -6.75 -24.12
CA PRO A 22 -17.94 -7.71 -23.48
C PRO A 22 -17.80 -9.12 -24.06
N GLY A 23 -17.87 -10.15 -23.20
CA GLY A 23 -17.78 -11.54 -23.61
C GLY A 23 -16.36 -12.05 -23.91
N VAL A 24 -15.33 -11.21 -23.81
CA VAL A 24 -13.92 -11.63 -23.97
C VAL A 24 -13.32 -11.96 -22.61
N PRO A 25 -12.87 -13.20 -22.37
CA PRO A 25 -12.16 -13.54 -21.14
C PRO A 25 -10.86 -12.75 -21.03
N THR A 26 -10.57 -12.17 -19.87
CA THR A 26 -9.27 -11.56 -19.57
C THR A 26 -8.65 -12.24 -18.39
N ALA A 27 -7.49 -12.88 -18.61
CA ALA A 27 -6.72 -13.44 -17.53
C ALA A 27 -6.07 -12.32 -16.69
N LEU A 28 -5.99 -12.51 -15.38
CA LEU A 28 -5.25 -11.61 -14.52
C LEU A 28 -3.76 -11.58 -14.95
N PRO A 29 -3.14 -10.40 -15.13
CA PRO A 29 -1.73 -10.27 -15.50
C PRO A 29 -0.83 -11.15 -14.65
N ALA A 30 0.15 -11.82 -15.28
CA ALA A 30 1.06 -12.75 -14.59
C ALA A 30 1.86 -12.09 -13.46
N ALA A 31 2.08 -10.78 -13.54
CA ALA A 31 2.72 -9.97 -12.52
C ALA A 31 1.94 -9.94 -11.18
N PHE A 32 0.64 -10.26 -11.18
CA PHE A 32 -0.10 -10.54 -9.95
C PHE A 32 0.25 -11.94 -9.44
N VAL A 33 1.28 -11.97 -8.60
CA VAL A 33 1.82 -13.19 -7.99
C VAL A 33 0.90 -13.77 -6.92
N ASN A 34 0.92 -15.10 -6.80
CA ASN A 34 0.23 -15.84 -5.74
C ASN A 34 1.06 -15.80 -4.44
N GLN A 35 1.23 -14.61 -3.87
CA GLN A 35 2.04 -14.38 -2.68
C GLN A 35 1.38 -13.37 -1.72
N PRO A 36 1.67 -13.48 -0.42
CA PRO A 36 1.26 -12.49 0.57
C PRO A 36 2.07 -11.21 0.41
N GLY A 37 1.44 -10.07 0.67
CA GLY A 37 2.10 -8.78 0.55
C GLY A 37 1.21 -7.60 0.90
N LEU A 38 1.71 -6.42 0.61
CA LEU A 38 0.98 -5.17 0.65
C LEU A 38 0.93 -4.54 -0.74
N TYR A 39 -0.05 -3.67 -0.95
CA TYR A 39 -0.22 -2.98 -2.21
C TYR A 39 -0.75 -1.57 -1.99
N ILE A 40 -0.42 -0.69 -2.93
CA ILE A 40 -1.04 0.62 -3.10
C ILE A 40 -1.47 0.79 -4.55
N ILE A 41 -2.66 1.32 -4.75
CA ILE A 41 -3.16 1.75 -6.04
C ILE A 41 -2.92 3.24 -6.12
N LEU A 42 -2.10 3.67 -7.06
CA LEU A 42 -1.83 5.08 -7.33
C LEU A 42 -2.36 5.44 -8.71
N ASN A 43 -3.10 6.53 -8.77
CA ASN A 43 -3.35 7.26 -10.00
C ASN A 43 -2.12 8.12 -10.29
N GLN A 44 -1.42 7.81 -11.38
CA GLN A 44 -0.25 8.54 -11.87
C GLN A 44 -0.63 9.66 -12.85
N ASN A 45 -1.92 9.91 -13.10
CA ASN A 45 -2.34 11.14 -13.77
C ASN A 45 -2.10 12.33 -12.83
N ASN A 46 -1.80 13.52 -13.39
CA ASN A 46 -1.42 14.69 -12.59
C ASN A 46 -2.63 15.41 -11.97
N PRO A 47 -2.60 15.78 -10.65
CA PRO A 47 -1.60 15.41 -9.64
C PRO A 47 -1.73 13.94 -9.17
N GLN A 48 -0.62 13.33 -8.76
CA GLN A 48 -0.60 11.94 -8.28
C GLN A 48 -1.52 11.76 -7.05
N GLU A 49 -2.39 10.76 -7.10
CA GLU A 49 -3.37 10.47 -6.03
C GLU A 49 -3.29 9.00 -5.61
N ASN A 50 -3.34 8.73 -4.30
CA ASN A 50 -3.62 7.38 -3.83
C ASN A 50 -5.12 7.05 -3.98
N ARG A 51 -5.41 5.82 -4.43
CA ARG A 51 -6.78 5.33 -4.64
C ARG A 51 -7.17 4.23 -3.67
N TYR A 52 -6.23 3.42 -3.22
CA TYR A 52 -6.50 2.36 -2.24
C TYR A 52 -5.18 1.77 -1.77
N MET A 53 -5.12 1.24 -0.56
CA MET A 53 -3.97 0.47 -0.07
C MET A 53 -4.43 -0.58 0.92
N GLY A 54 -3.62 -1.60 1.11
CA GLY A 54 -3.84 -2.58 2.16
C GLY A 54 -2.90 -3.75 2.07
N ILE A 55 -3.17 -4.75 2.89
CA ILE A 55 -2.46 -6.03 2.90
C ILE A 55 -3.32 -7.16 2.32
N SER A 56 -2.68 -8.26 1.96
CA SER A 56 -3.34 -9.51 1.58
C SER A 56 -2.42 -10.70 1.77
N ASP A 57 -2.97 -11.82 2.19
CA ASP A 57 -2.33 -13.14 2.16
C ASP A 57 -2.14 -13.69 0.74
N ASN A 58 -2.90 -13.17 -0.23
CA ASN A 58 -2.86 -13.60 -1.62
C ASN A 58 -3.20 -12.45 -2.57
N LEU A 59 -2.16 -11.77 -3.07
CA LEU A 59 -2.32 -10.64 -3.99
C LEU A 59 -3.04 -11.04 -5.29
N ARG A 60 -2.81 -12.25 -5.82
CA ARG A 60 -3.50 -12.73 -7.01
C ARG A 60 -5.02 -12.82 -6.79
N ASN A 61 -5.45 -13.50 -5.73
CA ASN A 61 -6.87 -13.63 -5.41
C ASN A 61 -7.52 -12.28 -5.10
N ARG A 62 -6.79 -11.40 -4.39
CA ARG A 62 -7.26 -10.04 -4.08
C ARG A 62 -7.60 -9.24 -5.32
N PHE A 63 -6.77 -9.29 -6.36
CA PHE A 63 -7.02 -8.55 -7.60
C PHE A 63 -7.96 -9.28 -8.57
N ALA A 64 -8.02 -10.62 -8.55
CA ALA A 64 -9.03 -11.37 -9.29
C ALA A 64 -10.47 -11.01 -8.87
N GLY A 65 -10.73 -10.90 -7.56
CA GLY A 65 -12.04 -10.45 -7.07
C GLY A 65 -12.41 -9.04 -7.54
N ARG A 66 -11.43 -8.13 -7.60
CA ARG A 66 -11.64 -6.74 -8.07
C ARG A 66 -11.88 -6.64 -9.56
N GLN A 67 -11.19 -7.48 -10.35
CA GLN A 67 -11.43 -7.57 -11.78
C GLN A 67 -12.91 -7.88 -12.05
N GLY A 68 -13.49 -8.84 -11.32
CA GLY A 68 -14.92 -9.17 -11.40
C GLY A 68 -15.81 -7.96 -11.11
N VAL A 69 -15.59 -7.29 -9.97
CA VAL A 69 -16.38 -6.10 -9.59
C VAL A 69 -16.25 -4.98 -10.63
N CYS A 70 -15.04 -4.69 -11.12
CA CYS A 70 -14.86 -3.64 -12.11
C CYS A 70 -15.55 -3.96 -13.45
N PHE A 71 -15.57 -5.23 -13.84
CA PHE A 71 -16.32 -5.69 -15.00
C PHE A 71 -17.83 -5.57 -14.79
N GLU A 72 -18.36 -5.98 -13.63
CA GLU A 72 -19.78 -5.84 -13.27
C GLU A 72 -20.26 -4.38 -13.29
N LEU A 73 -19.40 -3.45 -12.85
CA LEU A 73 -19.68 -2.01 -12.88
C LEU A 73 -19.51 -1.37 -14.26
N GLY A 74 -19.13 -2.14 -15.29
CA GLY A 74 -19.03 -1.67 -16.67
C GLY A 74 -17.90 -0.68 -16.92
N PHE A 75 -16.82 -0.70 -16.12
CA PHE A 75 -15.68 0.17 -16.37
C PHE A 75 -14.99 -0.20 -17.69
N ALA A 76 -14.73 0.81 -18.52
CA ALA A 76 -13.92 0.62 -19.71
C ALA A 76 -12.41 0.68 -19.37
N PRO A 77 -11.53 -0.09 -20.05
CA PRO A 77 -10.10 -0.12 -19.75
C PRO A 77 -9.43 1.25 -19.69
N GLN A 78 -9.82 2.18 -20.55
CA GLN A 78 -9.26 3.53 -20.60
C GLN A 78 -9.47 4.35 -19.31
N VAL A 79 -10.48 4.02 -18.49
CA VAL A 79 -10.71 4.66 -17.19
C VAL A 79 -9.57 4.37 -16.22
N LEU A 80 -8.88 3.24 -16.42
CA LEU A 80 -7.76 2.80 -15.60
C LEU A 80 -6.39 3.17 -16.19
N ASN A 81 -6.36 3.97 -17.26
CA ASN A 81 -5.10 4.45 -17.83
C ASN A 81 -4.31 5.27 -16.80
N ASN A 82 -3.01 4.98 -16.72
CA ASN A 82 -2.07 5.53 -15.73
C ASN A 82 -2.44 5.26 -14.27
N ILE A 83 -3.35 4.32 -14.00
CA ILE A 83 -3.59 3.81 -12.65
C ILE A 83 -2.83 2.51 -12.50
N TYR A 84 -2.01 2.41 -11.45
CA TYR A 84 -1.14 1.26 -11.22
C TYR A 84 -1.42 0.66 -9.85
N ALA A 85 -1.43 -0.67 -9.76
CA ALA A 85 -1.17 -1.37 -8.52
C ALA A 85 0.35 -1.54 -8.36
N PHE A 86 0.88 -0.98 -7.29
CA PHE A 86 2.23 -1.27 -6.83
C PHE A 86 2.15 -2.29 -5.71
N LEU A 87 2.93 -3.37 -5.82
CA LEU A 87 2.91 -4.50 -4.90
C LEU A 87 4.27 -4.65 -4.22
N GLY A 88 4.29 -5.11 -2.99
CA GLY A 88 5.54 -5.40 -2.31
C GLY A 88 5.40 -5.83 -0.86
N THR A 89 6.42 -5.48 -0.08
CA THR A 89 6.53 -5.87 1.33
C THR A 89 7.04 -4.70 2.16
N MET A 90 7.13 -4.90 3.48
CA MET A 90 7.74 -3.93 4.37
C MET A 90 8.81 -4.55 5.24
N ARG A 91 9.68 -3.68 5.75
CA ARG A 91 10.64 -3.98 6.80
C ARG A 91 10.73 -2.81 7.77
N TYR A 92 11.17 -3.08 8.99
CA TYR A 92 11.34 -2.07 10.02
C TYR A 92 12.58 -2.32 10.86
N ARG A 93 13.03 -1.31 11.58
CA ARG A 93 14.06 -1.45 12.61
C ARG A 93 13.85 -0.44 13.73
N ASN A 94 14.23 -0.85 14.93
CA ASN A 94 14.22 -0.01 16.12
C ASN A 94 15.30 1.07 16.03
N ASN A 95 15.13 2.12 16.85
CA ASN A 95 16.14 3.15 17.04
C ASN A 95 17.51 2.54 17.39
N GLY A 96 18.52 2.85 16.57
CA GLY A 96 19.89 2.39 16.77
C GLY A 96 20.14 0.92 16.40
N ALA A 97 19.12 0.18 15.94
CA ALA A 97 19.30 -1.18 15.48
C ALA A 97 20.03 -1.22 14.13
N ALA A 98 21.06 -2.07 14.01
CA ALA A 98 21.79 -2.25 12.75
C ALA A 98 20.97 -3.04 11.72
N ASN A 99 20.24 -4.07 12.17
CA ASN A 99 19.56 -5.03 11.31
C ASN A 99 18.10 -4.64 11.06
N TRP A 100 17.60 -4.98 9.87
CA TRP A 100 16.20 -4.87 9.51
C TRP A 100 15.43 -6.14 9.89
N THR A 101 14.22 -5.95 10.38
CA THR A 101 13.22 -7.00 10.59
C THR A 101 12.19 -6.93 9.46
N ASN A 102 11.85 -8.06 8.84
CA ASN A 102 10.77 -8.12 7.85
C ASN A 102 9.41 -8.28 8.55
N ALA A 103 8.31 -7.88 7.89
CA ALA A 103 6.96 -8.11 8.38
C ALA A 103 6.71 -9.60 8.71
N PRO A 104 5.93 -9.91 9.76
CA PRO A 104 5.65 -11.31 10.16
C PRO A 104 4.65 -12.05 9.24
N GLY A 105 4.32 -11.51 8.07
CA GLY A 105 3.32 -12.06 7.12
C GLY A 105 2.26 -11.02 6.75
N TYR A 106 1.19 -11.41 6.05
CA TYR A 106 0.11 -10.49 5.60
C TYR A 106 -1.30 -11.10 5.71
N ALA A 107 -1.44 -12.18 6.48
CA ALA A 107 -2.69 -12.94 6.59
C ALA A 107 -3.56 -12.55 7.80
N VAL A 108 -3.09 -11.63 8.66
CA VAL A 108 -3.76 -11.28 9.92
C VAL A 108 -4.36 -9.88 9.81
N PRO A 109 -5.65 -9.67 10.19
CA PRO A 109 -6.32 -8.35 10.12
C PRO A 109 -5.69 -7.23 10.95
N ASN A 110 -4.91 -7.56 11.98
CA ASN A 110 -4.17 -6.63 12.83
C ASN A 110 -2.71 -7.10 12.91
N LEU A 111 -1.92 -6.74 11.91
CA LEU A 111 -0.54 -7.17 11.82
C LEU A 111 0.35 -6.26 12.67
N MET A 112 0.57 -6.65 13.91
CA MET A 112 1.35 -5.86 14.85
C MET A 112 2.85 -5.98 14.57
N ILE A 113 3.54 -4.86 14.54
CA ILE A 113 5.01 -4.75 14.58
C ILE A 113 5.43 -4.05 15.88
N ALA A 114 6.56 -4.46 16.45
CA ALA A 114 7.12 -3.83 17.63
C ALA A 114 8.20 -2.81 17.22
N LEU A 115 7.95 -1.53 17.43
CA LEU A 115 8.90 -0.44 17.24
C LEU A 115 9.24 0.17 18.58
N ASP A 116 10.51 0.09 18.98
CA ASP A 116 11.04 0.67 20.23
C ASP A 116 10.22 0.28 21.48
N GLY A 117 9.76 -0.98 21.53
CA GLY A 117 8.96 -1.52 22.63
C GLY A 117 7.47 -1.19 22.59
N GLN A 118 6.99 -0.50 21.55
CA GLN A 118 5.57 -0.22 21.32
C GLN A 118 5.03 -1.00 20.12
N ASN A 119 3.79 -1.48 20.23
CA ASN A 119 3.14 -2.22 19.16
C ASN A 119 2.34 -1.28 18.26
N TYR A 120 2.60 -1.37 16.95
CA TYR A 120 1.87 -0.64 15.92
C TYR A 120 1.25 -1.61 14.93
N ASP A 121 0.01 -1.32 14.52
CA ASP A 121 -0.58 -2.01 13.38
C ASP A 121 0.11 -1.53 12.09
N LEU A 122 0.75 -2.46 11.39
CA LEU A 122 1.47 -2.19 10.15
C LEU A 122 0.57 -1.65 9.05
N GLU A 123 -0.62 -2.22 8.86
CA GLU A 123 -1.53 -1.75 7.82
C GLU A 123 -2.05 -0.35 8.16
N HIS A 124 -2.37 -0.10 9.42
CA HIS A 124 -2.79 1.23 9.87
C HIS A 124 -1.69 2.28 9.68
N LEU A 125 -0.44 1.93 10.01
CA LEU A 125 0.71 2.81 9.79
C LEU A 125 0.92 3.09 8.31
N PHE A 126 0.74 2.09 7.44
CA PHE A 126 0.84 2.26 5.99
C PHE A 126 -0.24 3.19 5.43
N ILE A 127 -1.50 2.98 5.85
CA ILE A 127 -2.64 3.78 5.41
C ILE A 127 -2.43 5.24 5.80
N LYS A 128 -2.07 5.53 7.05
CA LYS A 128 -1.91 6.90 7.53
C LYS A 128 -0.70 7.61 6.92
N ALA A 129 0.43 6.92 6.77
CA ALA A 129 1.58 7.47 6.05
C ALA A 129 1.23 7.77 4.59
N SER A 130 0.46 6.90 3.92
CA SER A 130 0.01 7.13 2.54
C SER A 130 -0.97 8.30 2.43
N GLN A 131 -1.93 8.43 3.36
CA GLN A 131 -2.85 9.57 3.40
C GLN A 131 -2.12 10.90 3.59
N HIS A 132 -1.09 10.92 4.43
CA HIS A 132 -0.25 12.11 4.62
C HIS A 132 0.58 12.45 3.38
N ALA A 133 1.16 11.43 2.73
CA ALA A 133 1.99 11.61 1.53
C ALA A 133 1.18 12.03 0.29
N TRP A 134 -0.09 11.61 0.20
CA TRP A 134 -1.01 11.94 -0.89
C TRP A 134 -2.34 12.49 -0.33
N PRO A 135 -2.38 13.77 0.08
CA PRO A 135 -3.53 14.34 0.78
C PRO A 135 -4.77 14.51 -0.12
N HIS A 136 -4.63 14.35 -1.43
CA HIS A 136 -5.71 14.53 -2.41
C HIS A 136 -6.43 13.24 -2.80
N GLY A 137 -5.98 12.07 -2.31
CA GLY A 137 -6.69 10.84 -2.61
C GLY A 137 -8.00 10.70 -1.85
N THR A 138 -9.05 10.35 -2.58
CA THR A 138 -10.44 10.30 -2.08
C THR A 138 -10.87 8.93 -1.58
N ILE A 139 -10.07 7.88 -1.80
CA ILE A 139 -10.46 6.49 -1.51
C ILE A 139 -9.35 5.83 -0.69
N THR A 140 -9.70 5.39 0.51
CA THR A 140 -8.77 4.69 1.43
C THR A 140 -9.46 3.51 2.07
N ASN A 141 -8.69 2.58 2.63
CA ASN A 141 -9.24 1.45 3.34
C ASN A 141 -10.09 1.94 4.53
N THR A 142 -11.38 1.60 4.52
CA THR A 142 -12.37 2.06 5.50
C THR A 142 -12.27 1.36 6.86
N GLN A 143 -11.39 0.36 7.00
CA GLN A 143 -11.27 -0.41 8.24
C GLN A 143 -10.32 0.21 9.27
N LYS A 144 -9.37 1.07 8.86
CA LYS A 144 -8.33 1.66 9.73
C LYS A 144 -8.38 3.19 9.71
N THR A 145 -9.55 3.74 10.03
CA THR A 145 -9.87 5.16 9.87
C THR A 145 -9.39 6.04 11.03
N GLY A 146 -9.21 5.47 12.22
CA GLY A 146 -8.78 6.19 13.42
C GLY A 146 -7.39 6.81 13.28
N VAL A 147 -7.06 7.75 14.14
CA VAL A 147 -5.74 8.41 14.17
C VAL A 147 -4.65 7.40 14.54
N LEU A 148 -3.50 7.46 13.87
CA LEU A 148 -2.28 6.75 14.28
C LEU A 148 -1.42 7.69 15.14
N ARG A 149 -1.19 7.34 16.40
CA ARG A 149 -0.35 8.11 17.33
C ARG A 149 0.97 7.41 17.58
N ASN A 150 2.07 8.16 17.59
CA ASN A 150 3.36 7.65 18.06
C ASN A 150 3.44 7.77 19.59
N THR A 151 3.16 6.66 20.29
CA THR A 151 3.29 6.52 21.75
C THR A 151 4.68 6.08 22.21
N GLY A 152 5.63 5.90 21.28
CA GLY A 152 6.99 5.46 21.57
C GLY A 152 7.92 6.59 22.02
N GLY A 153 9.09 6.20 22.53
CA GLY A 153 10.10 7.15 23.03
C GLY A 153 10.91 7.85 21.93
N PHE A 154 10.75 7.45 20.67
CA PHE A 154 11.52 7.97 19.53
C PHE A 154 10.63 8.30 18.33
N PRO A 155 11.03 9.24 17.46
CA PRO A 155 10.34 9.47 16.19
C PRO A 155 10.34 8.22 15.31
N ILE A 156 9.30 8.08 14.51
CA ILE A 156 9.17 7.03 13.49
C ILE A 156 9.32 7.68 12.12
N ASP A 157 10.31 7.23 11.35
CA ASP A 157 10.52 7.65 9.97
C ASP A 157 10.00 6.56 9.03
N VAL A 158 9.02 6.93 8.21
CA VAL A 158 8.32 6.05 7.27
C VAL A 158 8.71 6.40 5.85
N ALA A 159 9.28 5.44 5.13
CA ALA A 159 9.54 5.56 3.70
C ALA A 159 8.59 4.66 2.90
N ILE A 160 7.92 5.23 1.91
CA ILE A 160 7.10 4.50 0.93
C ILE A 160 7.80 4.63 -0.41
N SER A 161 8.24 3.53 -1.00
CA SER A 161 8.98 3.51 -2.27
C SER A 161 8.32 2.55 -3.24
N TRP A 162 8.29 2.92 -4.52
CA TRP A 162 7.76 2.07 -5.59
C TRP A 162 8.67 2.06 -6.82
N VAL A 163 8.59 0.99 -7.61
CA VAL A 163 9.27 0.93 -8.90
C VAL A 163 8.58 1.84 -9.91
N GLY A 164 9.33 2.65 -10.65
CA GLY A 164 8.77 3.58 -11.63
C GLY A 164 9.59 4.87 -11.76
N PRO A 165 9.16 5.79 -12.63
CA PRO A 165 9.82 7.07 -12.82
C PRO A 165 9.73 7.95 -11.56
N ALA A 166 10.75 8.78 -11.35
CA ALA A 166 10.78 9.70 -10.22
C ALA A 166 9.74 10.83 -10.37
N PRO A 167 9.18 11.36 -9.25
CA PRO A 167 9.41 10.92 -7.88
C PRO A 167 8.75 9.57 -7.60
N ASN A 168 9.52 8.61 -7.05
CA ASN A 168 9.09 7.24 -6.80
C ASN A 168 9.23 6.83 -5.32
N GLN A 169 9.34 7.83 -4.45
CA GLN A 169 9.45 7.67 -3.01
C GLN A 169 8.75 8.82 -2.29
N GLN A 170 8.16 8.50 -1.14
CA GLN A 170 7.63 9.44 -0.17
C GLN A 170 8.27 9.16 1.20
N GLN A 171 8.52 10.23 1.96
CA GLN A 171 9.00 10.15 3.33
C GLN A 171 8.04 10.87 4.26
N VAL A 172 7.66 10.22 5.35
CA VAL A 172 6.74 10.74 6.36
C VAL A 172 7.37 10.51 7.72
N ARG A 173 7.47 11.58 8.52
CA ARG A 173 8.01 11.52 9.88
C ARG A 173 6.91 11.73 10.90
N ILE A 174 6.83 10.82 11.86
CA ILE A 174 5.90 10.90 13.00
C ILE A 174 6.71 11.21 14.27
N PRO A 175 6.71 12.46 14.75
CA PRO A 175 7.46 12.83 15.95
C PRO A 175 6.94 12.11 17.21
N VAL A 176 7.73 12.12 18.28
CA VAL A 176 7.30 11.59 19.60
C VAL A 176 6.03 12.31 20.05
N GLY A 177 4.99 11.56 20.42
CA GLY A 177 3.68 12.11 20.76
C GLY A 177 2.88 12.67 19.57
N GLY A 178 3.47 12.66 18.37
CA GLY A 178 2.85 13.09 17.13
C GLY A 178 1.78 12.11 16.63
N GLN A 179 1.01 12.56 15.64
CA GLN A 179 -0.06 11.76 15.07
C GLN A 179 -0.25 11.98 13.57
N LEU A 180 -0.77 10.96 12.90
CA LEU A 180 -1.30 11.05 11.53
C LEU A 180 -2.81 10.79 11.57
N ALA A 181 -3.58 11.77 11.12
CA ALA A 181 -5.04 11.74 11.10
C ALA A 181 -5.59 11.11 9.82
#